data_AF-A0A952DCL4-F1
#
_entry.id   AF-A0A952DCL4-F1
#
_cell.length_a   1.000
_cell.length_b   1.000
_cell.length_c   1.000
_cell.angle_alpha   90.00
_cell.angle_beta   90.00
_cell.angle_gamma   90.00
#
_symmetry.space_group_name_H-M   'P 1'
#
loop_
_entity.id
_entity.type
_entity.pdbx_description
1 polymer ?
#
loop_
_entity_poly.entity_id
_entity_poly.type
_entity_poly.pdbx_seq_one_letter_code
_entity_poly.pdbx_strand_id
1 'polypeptide(L)'
;MGEAPAATTLTREELYELVWTEPMQTLAARFGISDVALKKRCVRMRIPTPHRGYWAKKAVGKSPKRPVLPKLPASVRAADLTAVFTGAPKPPDSAEDEAEATGPVADQERFEALPENHITVPEVLADPHPVVATAVHLLRKSRTDAQHLLVPAGKKILDLSVSIGTADRAMGIYNALISALAARGWSLTVESVTEQERTFYRTMVTVRDERIPIAIEERIERTERQPDPRAKYPTYGKQWDYHTTGKLSLYMTLPYLTTRVRSRWSDGARHRLEDHLNDFIVGLVAAAEAIKQKRLEDEAREREWEARRKRE
;
A
#
# COMPACT_ATOMS: atom_id res chain seq x y z
N MET A 1 -9.61 -43.06 20.20
CA MET A 1 -10.98 -42.53 20.02
C MET A 1 -10.83 -41.05 19.71
N GLY A 2 -11.03 -40.65 18.45
CA GLY A 2 -10.95 -39.25 18.04
C GLY A 2 -12.25 -38.54 18.42
N GLU A 3 -12.14 -37.51 19.23
CA GLU A 3 -13.25 -36.66 19.67
C GLU A 3 -13.82 -35.91 18.45
N ALA A 4 -15.13 -36.02 18.20
CA ALA A 4 -15.78 -35.34 17.08
C ALA A 4 -15.67 -33.81 17.23
N PRO A 5 -15.44 -33.04 16.16
CA PRO A 5 -15.32 -31.59 16.25
C PRO A 5 -16.62 -30.98 16.82
N ALA A 6 -16.50 -30.23 17.92
CA ALA A 6 -17.64 -29.62 18.61
C ALA A 6 -18.34 -28.60 17.71
N ALA A 7 -19.60 -28.86 17.36
CA ALA A 7 -20.41 -27.94 16.59
C ALA A 7 -20.69 -26.67 17.42
N THR A 8 -20.25 -25.52 16.93
CA THR A 8 -20.53 -24.23 17.56
C THR A 8 -21.89 -23.72 17.08
N THR A 9 -22.87 -23.65 17.99
CA THR A 9 -24.21 -23.15 17.68
C THR A 9 -24.37 -21.74 18.23
N LEU A 10 -24.64 -20.77 17.36
CA LEU A 10 -24.83 -19.36 17.73
C LEU A 10 -26.21 -18.88 17.33
N THR A 11 -26.87 -18.17 18.23
CA THR A 11 -28.09 -17.41 17.95
C THR A 11 -27.78 -16.17 17.10
N ARG A 12 -28.83 -15.56 16.55
CA ARG A 12 -28.72 -14.33 15.76
C ARG A 12 -28.09 -13.19 16.54
N GLU A 13 -28.45 -13.05 17.81
CA GLU A 13 -27.97 -12.01 18.70
C GLU A 13 -26.49 -12.23 19.04
N GLU A 14 -26.09 -13.46 19.34
CA GLU A 14 -24.68 -13.82 19.62
C GLU A 14 -23.79 -13.62 18.39
N LEU A 15 -24.25 -14.05 17.21
CA LEU A 15 -23.51 -13.84 15.97
C LEU A 15 -23.39 -12.35 15.62
N TYR A 16 -24.41 -11.54 15.93
CA TYR A 16 -24.37 -10.10 15.79
C TYR A 16 -23.38 -9.45 16.78
N GLU A 17 -23.28 -9.91 18.02
CA GLU A 17 -22.23 -9.42 18.93
C GLU A 17 -20.84 -9.73 18.38
N LEU A 18 -20.58 -10.99 18.02
CA LEU A 18 -19.28 -11.43 17.53
C LEU A 18 -18.80 -10.65 16.32
N VAL A 19 -19.67 -10.50 15.30
CA VAL A 19 -19.34 -9.80 14.05
C VAL A 19 -19.05 -8.30 14.26
N TRP A 20 -19.41 -7.72 15.41
CA TRP A 20 -19.10 -6.32 15.77
C TRP A 20 -18.02 -6.19 16.86
N THR A 21 -17.53 -7.30 17.43
CA THR A 21 -16.37 -7.34 18.34
C THR A 21 -15.08 -7.78 17.65
N GLU A 22 -15.15 -8.66 16.66
CA GLU A 22 -13.98 -9.19 15.93
C GLU A 22 -14.10 -9.07 14.38
N PRO A 23 -12.97 -8.94 13.65
CA PRO A 23 -12.97 -8.98 12.19
C PRO A 23 -13.58 -10.25 11.60
N MET A 24 -14.34 -10.08 10.52
CA MET A 24 -15.02 -11.17 9.81
C MET A 24 -14.07 -12.29 9.36
N GLN A 25 -12.83 -11.96 8.98
CA GLN A 25 -11.82 -12.94 8.57
C GLN A 25 -11.40 -13.84 9.74
N THR A 26 -11.14 -13.25 10.90
CA THR A 26 -10.80 -13.97 12.14
C THR A 26 -11.94 -14.88 12.60
N LEU A 27 -13.17 -14.37 12.61
CA LEU A 27 -14.35 -15.16 12.96
C LEU A 27 -14.61 -16.30 11.98
N ALA A 28 -14.46 -16.05 10.68
CA ALA A 28 -14.66 -17.06 9.66
C ALA A 28 -13.64 -18.20 9.79
N ALA A 29 -12.37 -17.87 10.02
CA ALA A 29 -11.31 -18.85 10.30
C ALA A 29 -11.63 -19.68 11.56
N ARG A 30 -12.05 -19.03 12.64
CA ARG A 30 -12.48 -19.69 13.89
C ARG A 30 -13.65 -20.64 13.69
N PHE A 31 -14.57 -20.33 12.79
CA PHE A 31 -15.73 -21.19 12.46
C PHE A 31 -15.45 -22.20 11.34
N GLY A 32 -14.23 -22.25 10.81
CA GLY A 32 -13.87 -23.19 9.75
C GLY A 32 -14.51 -22.91 8.39
N ILE A 33 -14.89 -21.66 8.10
CA ILE A 33 -15.59 -21.26 6.88
C ILE A 33 -14.92 -20.03 6.22
N SER A 34 -15.27 -19.73 4.96
CA SER A 34 -14.81 -18.50 4.32
C SER A 34 -15.55 -17.27 4.84
N ASP A 35 -14.91 -16.10 4.77
CA ASP A 35 -15.50 -14.79 5.09
C ASP A 35 -16.76 -14.49 4.24
N VAL A 36 -16.77 -14.93 2.98
CA VAL A 36 -17.93 -14.90 2.09
C VAL A 36 -19.06 -15.81 2.60
N ALA A 37 -18.75 -17.01 3.10
CA ALA A 37 -19.74 -17.91 3.68
C ALA A 37 -20.33 -17.35 4.99
N LEU A 38 -19.49 -16.79 5.86
CA LEU A 38 -19.92 -16.11 7.07
C LEU A 38 -20.83 -14.91 6.75
N LYS A 39 -20.47 -14.11 5.73
CA LYS A 39 -21.30 -12.99 5.25
C LYS A 39 -22.65 -13.46 4.72
N LYS A 40 -22.70 -14.55 3.93
CA LYS A 40 -23.96 -15.14 3.46
C LYS A 40 -24.84 -15.59 4.63
N ARG A 41 -24.24 -16.14 5.70
CA ARG A 41 -24.96 -16.52 6.93
C ARG A 41 -25.55 -15.30 7.63
N CYS A 42 -24.77 -14.22 7.79
CA CYS A 42 -25.25 -12.95 8.37
C CYS A 42 -26.41 -12.36 7.55
N VAL A 43 -26.33 -12.37 6.22
CA VAL A 43 -27.40 -11.90 5.33
C VAL A 43 -28.68 -12.72 5.52
N ARG A 44 -28.58 -14.05 5.57
CA ARG A 44 -29.73 -14.95 5.78
C ARG A 44 -30.43 -14.66 7.11
N MET A 45 -29.64 -14.39 8.15
CA MET A 45 -30.13 -14.05 9.49
C MET A 45 -30.48 -12.56 9.64
N ARG A 46 -30.40 -11.75 8.57
CA ARG A 46 -30.64 -10.30 8.58
C ARG A 46 -29.83 -9.58 9.66
N ILE A 47 -28.57 -9.96 9.79
CA ILE A 47 -27.58 -9.34 10.68
C ILE A 47 -26.81 -8.29 9.87
N PRO A 48 -26.83 -7.00 10.26
CA PRO A 48 -25.99 -6.00 9.62
C PRO A 48 -24.53 -6.32 9.94
N THR A 49 -23.67 -6.33 8.93
CA THR A 49 -22.23 -6.57 9.10
C THR A 49 -21.46 -5.25 9.01
N PRO A 50 -20.30 -5.12 9.68
CA PRO A 50 -19.40 -4.00 9.51
C PRO A 50 -19.09 -3.72 8.04
N HIS A 51 -19.19 -2.45 7.63
CA HIS A 51 -18.78 -2.04 6.29
C HIS A 51 -17.27 -2.14 6.13
N ARG A 52 -16.79 -2.24 4.88
CA ARG A 52 -15.36 -2.25 4.58
C ARG A 52 -14.71 -0.98 5.18
N GLY A 53 -13.71 -1.18 6.03
CA GLY A 53 -13.03 -0.10 6.77
C GLY A 53 -13.59 0.22 8.16
N TYR A 54 -14.65 -0.45 8.63
CA TYR A 54 -15.12 -0.30 10.01
C TYR A 54 -14.03 -0.65 11.03
N TRP A 55 -13.32 -1.77 10.85
CA TRP A 55 -12.26 -2.21 11.74
C TRP A 55 -11.06 -1.28 11.75
N ALA A 56 -10.68 -0.76 10.57
CA ALA A 56 -9.65 0.27 10.46
C ALA A 56 -10.05 1.56 11.22
N LYS A 57 -11.33 1.97 11.16
CA LYS A 57 -11.83 3.12 11.93
C LYS A 57 -11.84 2.85 13.45
N LYS A 58 -12.17 1.63 13.87
CA LYS A 58 -12.17 1.22 15.29
C LYS A 58 -10.75 1.18 15.86
N ALA A 59 -9.77 0.73 15.07
CA ALA A 59 -8.36 0.69 15.46
C ALA A 59 -7.80 2.09 15.75
N VAL A 60 -8.25 3.12 15.02
CA VAL A 60 -7.88 4.53 15.25
C VAL A 60 -8.78 5.24 16.29
N GLY A 61 -9.41 4.49 17.20
CA GLY A 61 -10.21 5.02 18.31
C GLY A 61 -11.55 5.66 17.91
N LYS A 62 -11.92 5.66 16.63
CA LYS A 62 -13.24 6.15 16.21
C LYS A 62 -14.28 5.09 16.56
N SER A 63 -15.44 5.54 17.02
CA SER A 63 -16.60 4.69 17.30
C SER A 63 -17.64 4.82 16.19
N PRO A 64 -17.41 4.23 14.99
CA PRO A 64 -18.39 4.23 13.92
C PRO A 64 -19.69 3.58 14.40
N LYS A 65 -20.83 4.20 14.03
CA LYS A 65 -22.16 3.77 14.50
C LYS A 65 -22.39 2.28 14.21
N ARG A 66 -22.58 1.52 15.28
CA ARG A 66 -23.09 0.16 15.25
C ARG A 66 -24.61 0.22 15.04
N PRO A 67 -25.15 -0.22 13.90
CA PRO A 67 -26.58 -0.24 13.64
C PRO A 67 -27.23 -1.28 14.54
N VAL A 68 -28.35 -0.91 15.18
CA VAL A 68 -29.15 -1.82 16.01
C VAL A 68 -29.62 -3.00 15.18
N LEU A 69 -29.62 -4.20 15.79
CA LEU A 69 -30.11 -5.42 15.15
C LEU A 69 -31.58 -5.25 14.72
N PRO A 70 -31.93 -5.35 13.41
CA PRO A 70 -33.29 -5.10 12.95
C PRO A 70 -34.32 -6.08 13.53
N LYS A 71 -35.54 -5.60 13.82
CA LYS A 71 -36.67 -6.49 14.18
C LYS A 71 -37.04 -7.38 12.99
N LEU A 72 -37.34 -8.65 13.27
CA LEU A 72 -37.74 -9.62 12.25
C LEU A 72 -39.27 -9.57 12.02
N PRO A 73 -39.75 -9.79 10.79
CA PRO A 73 -41.17 -10.01 10.55
C PRO A 73 -41.59 -11.37 11.12
N ALA A 74 -42.87 -11.51 11.49
CA ALA A 74 -43.45 -12.72 12.08
C ALA A 74 -43.33 -13.98 11.19
N SER A 75 -43.00 -13.82 9.90
CA SER A 75 -42.85 -14.89 8.93
C SER A 75 -41.49 -15.62 8.97
N VAL A 76 -40.54 -15.17 9.80
CA VAL A 76 -39.22 -15.81 9.91
C VAL A 76 -39.26 -16.96 10.91
N ARG A 77 -38.88 -18.16 10.47
CA ARG A 77 -38.84 -19.36 11.32
C ARG A 77 -37.66 -19.29 12.28
N ALA A 78 -37.85 -19.73 13.53
CA ALA A 78 -36.80 -19.73 14.55
C ALA A 78 -35.54 -20.53 14.13
N ALA A 79 -35.71 -21.58 13.33
CA ALA A 79 -34.61 -22.36 12.77
C ALA A 79 -33.69 -21.55 11.82
N ASP A 80 -34.21 -20.49 11.20
CA ASP A 80 -33.43 -19.59 10.32
C ASP A 80 -32.60 -18.56 11.12
N LEU A 81 -32.78 -18.50 12.45
CA LEU A 81 -32.14 -17.56 13.38
C LEU A 81 -31.03 -18.21 14.21
N THR A 82 -30.69 -19.46 13.90
CA THR A 82 -29.61 -20.19 14.57
C THR A 82 -28.57 -20.61 13.52
N ALA A 83 -27.32 -20.21 13.73
CA ALA A 83 -26.20 -20.63 12.91
C ALA A 83 -25.44 -21.75 13.61
N VAL A 84 -25.49 -22.94 13.02
CA VAL A 84 -24.59 -24.04 13.39
C VAL A 84 -23.36 -23.96 12.51
N PHE A 85 -22.18 -23.93 13.14
CA PHE A 85 -20.87 -24.01 12.52
C PHE A 85 -20.25 -25.35 12.92
N THR A 86 -20.11 -26.24 11.93
CA THR A 86 -19.51 -27.57 12.11
C THR A 86 -18.10 -27.65 11.54
N GLY A 87 -17.53 -26.52 11.11
CA GLY A 87 -16.15 -26.45 10.69
C GLY A 87 -15.25 -26.51 11.91
N ALA A 88 -14.27 -27.42 11.91
CA ALA A 88 -13.13 -27.27 12.81
C ALA A 88 -12.49 -25.90 12.54
N PRO A 89 -11.97 -25.18 13.57
CA PRO A 89 -11.20 -23.95 13.35
C PRO A 89 -10.17 -24.27 12.28
N LYS A 90 -10.26 -23.57 11.15
CA LYS A 90 -9.46 -23.91 9.98
C LYS A 90 -8.02 -23.60 10.39
N PRO A 91 -7.15 -24.62 10.58
CA PRO A 91 -5.74 -24.33 10.61
C PRO A 91 -5.44 -23.59 9.30
N PRO A 92 -4.54 -22.60 9.28
CA PRO A 92 -3.94 -22.15 8.03
C PRO A 92 -3.75 -23.36 7.10
N ASP A 93 -4.36 -23.30 5.91
CA ASP A 93 -4.54 -24.47 5.03
C ASP A 93 -3.18 -25.04 4.57
N SER A 94 -2.11 -24.27 4.80
CA SER A 94 -0.74 -24.55 4.42
C SER A 94 0.25 -23.95 5.44
N ALA A 95 1.47 -24.49 5.46
CA ALA A 95 2.59 -23.86 6.16
C ALA A 95 2.91 -22.44 5.61
N GLU A 96 2.48 -22.14 4.39
CA GLU A 96 2.62 -20.84 3.75
C GLU A 96 1.68 -19.80 4.40
N ASP A 97 0.46 -20.19 4.76
CA ASP A 97 -0.50 -19.33 5.45
C ASP A 97 -0.08 -19.03 6.90
N GLU A 98 0.58 -19.99 7.59
CA GLU A 98 1.20 -19.75 8.90
C GLU A 98 2.37 -18.76 8.77
N ALA A 99 3.25 -19.00 7.80
CA ALA A 99 4.40 -18.15 7.53
C ALA A 99 4.00 -16.73 7.08
N GLU A 100 2.86 -16.57 6.40
CA GLU A 100 2.31 -15.26 6.03
C GLU A 100 1.77 -14.52 7.27
N ALA A 101 1.10 -15.21 8.19
CA ALA A 101 0.56 -14.62 9.44
C ALA A 101 1.65 -14.24 10.47
N THR A 102 2.79 -14.94 10.46
CA THR A 102 3.95 -14.70 11.34
C THR A 102 5.17 -14.15 10.60
N GLY A 103 5.00 -13.72 9.36
CA GLY A 103 6.10 -13.29 8.50
C GLY A 103 6.55 -11.86 8.77
N PRO A 104 7.72 -11.45 8.23
CA PRO A 104 8.24 -10.09 8.35
C PRO A 104 7.25 -8.98 7.99
N VAL A 105 6.39 -9.23 7.01
CA VAL A 105 5.37 -8.27 6.56
C VAL A 105 4.27 -8.13 7.62
N ALA A 106 3.76 -9.24 8.16
CA ALA A 106 2.74 -9.22 9.21
C ALA A 106 3.28 -8.62 10.52
N ASP A 107 4.55 -8.85 10.86
CA ASP A 107 5.22 -8.17 11.97
C ASP A 107 5.27 -6.65 11.74
N GLN A 108 5.62 -6.22 10.53
CA GLN A 108 5.63 -4.80 10.19
C GLN A 108 4.21 -4.22 10.24
N GLU A 109 3.19 -4.90 9.73
CA GLU A 109 1.79 -4.44 9.81
C GLU A 109 1.34 -4.21 11.26
N ARG A 110 1.68 -5.14 12.17
CA ARG A 110 1.38 -5.01 13.60
C ARG A 110 2.11 -3.81 14.21
N PHE A 111 3.39 -3.63 13.88
CA PHE A 111 4.17 -2.50 14.35
C PHE A 111 3.61 -1.17 13.85
N GLU A 112 3.29 -1.07 12.56
CA GLU A 112 2.74 0.14 11.94
C GLU A 112 1.31 0.48 12.37
N ALA A 113 0.56 -0.50 12.89
CA ALA A 113 -0.79 -0.28 13.43
C ALA A 113 -0.79 0.44 14.79
N LEU A 114 0.36 0.49 15.48
CA LEU A 114 0.49 1.17 16.75
C LEU A 114 0.44 2.71 16.57
N PRO A 115 -0.35 3.46 17.35
CA PRO A 115 -0.49 4.91 17.20
C PRO A 115 0.83 5.69 17.25
N GLU A 116 1.78 5.25 18.07
CA GLU A 116 3.11 5.84 18.21
C GLU A 116 3.98 5.74 16.96
N ASN A 117 3.69 4.79 16.07
CA ASN A 117 4.44 4.57 14.83
C ASN A 117 3.80 5.30 13.64
N HIS A 118 2.65 5.96 13.85
CA HIS A 118 1.94 6.67 12.81
C HIS A 118 2.79 7.83 12.25
N ILE A 119 2.94 7.86 10.93
CA ILE A 119 3.75 8.89 10.27
C ILE A 119 2.88 10.11 10.00
N THR A 120 3.22 11.23 10.62
CA THR A 120 2.54 12.51 10.41
C THR A 120 3.39 13.46 9.59
N VAL A 121 2.82 14.02 8.54
CA VAL A 121 3.48 15.07 7.73
C VAL A 121 3.06 16.44 8.28
N PRO A 122 3.97 17.25 8.84
CA PRO A 122 3.64 18.58 9.29
C PRO A 122 3.27 19.48 8.10
N GLU A 123 2.30 20.37 8.29
CA GLU A 123 1.88 21.32 7.26
C GLU A 123 3.00 22.31 6.90
N VAL A 124 3.83 22.65 7.89
CA VAL A 124 4.99 23.53 7.72
C VAL A 124 6.27 22.72 7.89
N LEU A 125 7.12 22.77 6.88
CA LEU A 125 8.44 22.13 6.90
C LEU A 125 9.43 22.99 7.70
N ALA A 126 9.40 22.85 9.03
CA ALA A 126 10.38 23.42 9.94
C ALA A 126 11.57 22.46 10.11
N ASP A 127 12.80 22.99 10.01
CA ASP A 127 14.05 22.24 10.15
C ASP A 127 14.13 20.97 9.27
N PRO A 128 14.12 21.11 7.93
CA PRO A 128 14.16 19.97 7.02
C PRO A 128 15.50 19.22 7.10
N HIS A 129 15.44 17.90 6.94
CA HIS A 129 16.61 17.07 6.75
C HIS A 129 17.51 17.62 5.62
N PRO A 130 18.86 17.58 5.73
CA PRO A 130 19.77 18.23 4.77
C PRO A 130 19.53 17.87 3.29
N VAL A 131 19.15 16.61 3.02
CA VAL A 131 18.80 16.13 1.67
C VAL A 131 17.55 16.85 1.14
N VAL A 132 16.53 17.05 1.98
CA VAL A 132 15.31 17.78 1.64
C VAL A 132 15.59 19.27 1.50
N ALA A 133 16.37 19.86 2.39
CA ALA A 133 16.80 21.26 2.30
C ALA A 133 17.51 21.56 0.97
N THR A 134 18.40 20.64 0.56
CA THR A 134 19.09 20.72 -0.74
C THR A 134 18.09 20.64 -1.90
N ALA A 135 17.15 19.70 -1.85
CA ALA A 135 16.12 19.54 -2.88
C ALA A 135 15.24 20.80 -3.00
N VAL A 136 14.74 21.36 -1.88
CA VAL A 136 13.99 22.62 -1.84
C VAL A 136 14.76 23.75 -2.51
N HIS A 137 16.06 23.90 -2.19
CA HIS A 137 16.90 24.94 -2.78
C HIS A 137 17.03 24.79 -4.31
N LEU A 138 17.19 23.56 -4.79
CA LEU A 138 17.28 23.27 -6.23
C LEU A 138 15.95 23.50 -6.95
N LEU A 139 14.83 23.08 -6.36
CA LEU A 139 13.49 23.24 -6.93
C LEU A 139 13.12 24.72 -7.10
N ARG A 140 13.49 25.59 -6.15
CA ARG A 140 13.25 27.05 -6.27
C ARG A 140 13.94 27.70 -7.47
N LYS A 141 15.02 27.09 -7.99
CA LYS A 141 15.76 27.56 -9.17
C LYS A 141 15.38 26.84 -10.46
N SER A 142 14.48 25.87 -10.36
CA SER A 142 14.14 24.98 -11.47
C SER A 142 13.18 25.65 -12.44
N ARG A 143 13.31 25.32 -13.72
CA ARG A 143 12.32 25.69 -14.74
C ARG A 143 11.30 24.57 -14.85
N THR A 144 10.16 24.86 -15.47
CA THR A 144 9.18 23.83 -15.81
C THR A 144 9.37 23.35 -17.25
N ASP A 145 9.05 22.08 -17.51
CA ASP A 145 8.95 21.54 -18.85
C ASP A 145 7.59 21.88 -19.52
N ALA A 146 7.35 21.29 -20.70
CA ALA A 146 6.10 21.44 -21.44
C ALA A 146 4.86 20.82 -20.75
N GLN A 147 5.07 20.01 -19.71
CA GLN A 147 4.01 19.37 -18.91
C GLN A 147 3.79 20.10 -17.57
N HIS A 148 4.45 21.25 -17.36
CA HIS A 148 4.46 22.03 -16.13
C HIS A 148 5.17 21.35 -14.93
N LEU A 149 5.96 20.31 -15.19
CA LEU A 149 6.76 19.62 -14.18
C LEU A 149 8.10 20.33 -13.99
N LEU A 150 8.55 20.40 -12.73
CA LEU A 150 9.84 20.99 -12.40
C LEU A 150 10.98 20.13 -12.95
N VAL A 151 11.92 20.78 -13.63
CA VAL A 151 13.16 20.18 -14.12
C VAL A 151 14.31 20.69 -13.23
N PRO A 152 14.80 19.85 -12.30
CA PRO A 152 15.84 20.24 -11.37
C PRO A 152 17.10 20.74 -12.09
N ALA A 153 17.58 21.92 -11.70
CA ALA A 153 18.82 22.49 -12.26
C ALA A 153 20.09 21.73 -11.83
N GLY A 154 19.98 20.78 -10.89
CA GLY A 154 21.08 20.05 -10.28
C GLY A 154 20.94 18.54 -10.43
N LYS A 155 22.07 17.85 -10.28
CA LYS A 155 22.19 16.40 -10.53
C LYS A 155 21.79 15.57 -9.30
N LYS A 156 22.23 15.91 -8.08
CA LYS A 156 21.97 15.12 -6.86
C LYS A 156 20.70 15.57 -6.10
N ILE A 157 19.54 15.27 -6.65
CA ILE A 157 18.23 15.56 -6.03
C ILE A 157 17.45 14.27 -5.78
N LEU A 158 16.50 14.31 -4.83
CA LEU A 158 15.49 13.27 -4.63
C LEU A 158 14.77 12.95 -5.96
N ASP A 159 14.29 11.72 -6.12
CA ASP A 159 13.65 11.26 -7.35
C ASP A 159 12.19 11.73 -7.36
N LEU A 160 11.94 12.86 -8.03
CA LEU A 160 10.63 13.50 -8.02
C LEU A 160 10.25 14.07 -9.39
N SER A 161 8.95 14.03 -9.67
CA SER A 161 8.34 14.60 -10.88
C SER A 161 7.08 15.36 -10.48
N VAL A 162 7.22 16.64 -10.12
CA VAL A 162 6.15 17.42 -9.49
C VAL A 162 6.05 18.82 -10.10
N SER A 163 4.86 19.41 -10.08
CA SER A 163 4.68 20.81 -10.45
C SER A 163 5.10 21.76 -9.33
N ILE A 164 5.13 23.06 -9.62
CA ILE A 164 5.36 24.11 -8.61
C ILE A 164 4.33 24.01 -7.46
N GLY A 165 3.07 23.69 -7.77
CA GLY A 165 1.98 23.66 -6.79
C GLY A 165 2.06 22.50 -5.79
N THR A 166 2.79 21.44 -6.11
CA THR A 166 2.91 20.24 -5.25
C THR A 166 4.30 20.03 -4.68
N ALA A 167 5.28 20.85 -5.07
CA ALA A 167 6.67 20.72 -4.66
C ALA A 167 6.84 20.73 -3.13
N ASP A 168 6.28 21.72 -2.43
CA ASP A 168 6.41 21.84 -0.97
C ASP A 168 5.79 20.64 -0.24
N ARG A 169 4.64 20.16 -0.71
CA ARG A 169 3.98 18.97 -0.18
C ARG A 169 4.83 17.71 -0.37
N ALA A 170 5.42 17.53 -1.56
CA ALA A 170 6.32 16.41 -1.82
C ALA A 170 7.57 16.46 -0.91
N MET A 171 8.11 17.65 -0.63
CA MET A 171 9.22 17.83 0.30
C MET A 171 8.83 17.50 1.74
N GLY A 172 7.63 17.90 2.18
CA GLY A 172 7.06 17.50 3.46
C GLY A 172 6.96 15.97 3.61
N ILE A 173 6.47 15.29 2.57
CA ILE A 173 6.37 13.82 2.55
C ILE A 173 7.75 13.17 2.63
N TYR A 174 8.72 13.62 1.82
CA TYR A 174 10.09 13.09 1.89
C TYR A 174 10.72 13.31 3.26
N ASN A 175 10.53 14.47 3.87
CA ASN A 175 11.07 14.76 5.19
C ASN A 175 10.49 13.80 6.26
N ALA A 176 9.18 13.63 6.28
CA ALA A 176 8.51 12.71 7.19
C ALA A 176 8.94 11.26 6.96
N LEU A 177 9.09 10.84 5.70
CA LEU A 177 9.60 9.53 5.35
C LEU A 177 11.03 9.32 5.86
N ILE A 178 11.94 10.28 5.67
CA ILE A 178 13.32 10.16 6.16
C ILE A 178 13.36 9.96 7.68
N SER A 179 12.61 10.77 8.44
CA SER A 179 12.51 10.62 9.88
C SER A 179 11.91 9.27 10.30
N ALA A 180 10.86 8.84 9.62
CA ALA A 180 10.19 7.57 9.89
C ALA A 180 11.08 6.36 9.59
N LEU A 181 11.83 6.39 8.49
CA LEU A 181 12.79 5.36 8.11
C LEU A 181 13.92 5.28 9.14
N ALA A 182 14.48 6.42 9.55
CA ALA A 182 15.53 6.47 10.56
C ALA A 182 15.06 5.90 11.92
N ALA A 183 13.83 6.21 12.35
CA ALA A 183 13.24 5.65 13.56
C ALA A 183 13.08 4.11 13.54
N ARG A 184 13.06 3.50 12.33
CA ARG A 184 12.99 2.05 12.09
C ARG A 184 14.37 1.42 11.83
N GLY A 185 15.45 2.20 11.96
CA GLY A 185 16.81 1.76 11.67
C GLY A 185 17.12 1.62 10.18
N TRP A 186 16.32 2.22 9.31
CA TRP A 186 16.52 2.21 7.86
C TRP A 186 17.06 3.55 7.37
N SER A 187 17.62 3.58 6.16
CA SER A 187 18.22 4.78 5.60
C SER A 187 17.68 5.10 4.21
N LEU A 188 17.70 6.38 3.88
CA LEU A 188 17.38 6.90 2.55
C LEU A 188 18.58 7.66 2.00
N THR A 189 19.02 7.27 0.81
CA THR A 189 20.17 7.86 0.12
C THR A 189 19.76 8.35 -1.27
N VAL A 190 20.51 9.32 -1.80
CA VAL A 190 20.41 9.75 -3.20
C VAL A 190 21.68 9.35 -3.91
N GLU A 191 21.54 8.47 -4.89
CA GLU A 191 22.67 7.81 -5.55
C GLU A 191 22.63 8.01 -7.05
N SER A 192 23.81 8.17 -7.65
CA SER A 192 23.95 8.21 -9.10
C SER A 192 23.93 6.81 -9.67
N VAL A 193 23.06 6.57 -10.64
CA VAL A 193 22.97 5.34 -11.41
C VAL A 193 23.33 5.67 -12.85
N THR A 194 24.24 4.88 -13.43
CA THR A 194 24.64 5.03 -14.84
C THR A 194 24.11 3.84 -15.61
N GLU A 195 23.17 4.09 -16.53
CA GLU A 195 22.65 3.10 -17.46
C GLU A 195 22.77 3.64 -18.89
N GLN A 196 23.19 2.80 -19.84
CA GLN A 196 23.28 3.16 -21.26
C GLN A 196 24.00 4.50 -21.50
N GLU A 197 25.14 4.71 -20.82
CA GLU A 197 25.95 5.94 -20.87
C GLU A 197 25.29 7.22 -20.33
N ARG A 198 24.13 7.10 -19.68
CA ARG A 198 23.41 8.20 -19.02
C ARG A 198 23.45 8.04 -17.52
N THR A 199 23.94 9.08 -16.83
CA THR A 199 23.91 9.15 -15.37
C THR A 199 22.69 9.93 -14.91
N PHE A 200 21.83 9.28 -14.12
CA PHE A 200 20.71 9.88 -13.41
C PHE A 200 20.82 9.58 -11.91
N TYR A 201 19.94 10.16 -11.11
CA TYR A 201 19.95 9.97 -9.66
C TYR A 201 18.67 9.30 -9.22
N ARG A 202 18.80 8.35 -8.29
CA ARG A 202 17.69 7.62 -7.69
C ARG A 202 17.68 7.85 -6.20
N THR A 203 16.47 7.94 -5.64
CA THR A 203 16.29 7.88 -4.19
C THR A 203 16.14 6.43 -3.79
N MET A 204 17.09 5.94 -3.00
CA MET A 204 17.18 4.54 -2.59
C MET A 204 16.85 4.45 -1.11
N VAL A 205 15.90 3.57 -0.77
CA VAL A 205 15.64 3.18 0.61
C VAL A 205 16.32 1.84 0.86
N THR A 206 17.14 1.78 1.90
CA THR A 206 17.79 0.54 2.34
C THR A 206 16.98 -0.06 3.48
N VAL A 207 16.29 -1.17 3.21
CA VAL A 207 15.53 -1.96 4.18
C VAL A 207 16.23 -3.29 4.33
N ARG A 208 16.82 -3.54 5.51
CA ARG A 208 17.69 -4.70 5.75
C ARG A 208 18.86 -4.67 4.75
N ASP A 209 19.03 -5.73 3.96
CA ASP A 209 20.07 -5.84 2.93
C ASP A 209 19.57 -5.46 1.53
N GLU A 210 18.32 -5.02 1.40
CA GLU A 210 17.70 -4.74 0.11
C GLU A 210 17.57 -3.24 -0.15
N ARG A 211 17.84 -2.86 -1.40
CA ARG A 211 17.89 -1.47 -1.83
C ARG A 211 16.76 -1.20 -2.81
N ILE A 212 15.79 -0.39 -2.39
CA ILE A 212 14.54 -0.19 -3.11
C ILE A 212 14.48 1.25 -3.64
N PRO A 213 14.45 1.46 -4.97
CA PRO A 213 14.26 2.79 -5.54
C PRO A 213 12.84 3.29 -5.31
N ILE A 214 12.69 4.52 -4.85
CA ILE A 214 11.40 5.17 -4.60
C ILE A 214 11.34 6.52 -5.29
N ALA A 215 10.15 6.96 -5.67
CA ALA A 215 9.94 8.28 -6.27
C ALA A 215 8.55 8.84 -5.97
N ILE A 216 8.43 10.17 -5.97
CA ILE A 216 7.16 10.89 -5.89
C ILE A 216 6.86 11.53 -7.24
N GLU A 217 5.71 11.21 -7.82
CA GLU A 217 5.20 11.82 -9.06
C GLU A 217 3.86 12.52 -8.85
N GLU A 218 3.67 13.64 -9.52
CA GLU A 218 2.36 14.25 -9.70
C GLU A 218 1.70 13.68 -10.95
N ARG A 219 0.44 13.25 -10.82
CA ARG A 219 -0.36 12.84 -11.96
C ARG A 219 -0.65 14.05 -12.84
N ILE A 220 -0.30 13.93 -14.12
CA ILE A 220 -0.63 14.91 -15.16
C ILE A 220 -1.78 14.39 -16.01
N GLU A 221 -2.78 15.24 -16.24
CA GLU A 221 -3.84 14.99 -17.21
C GLU A 221 -3.50 15.69 -18.51
N ARG A 222 -3.95 15.12 -19.64
CA ARG A 222 -3.75 15.70 -20.96
C ARG A 222 -5.05 15.76 -21.73
N THR A 223 -5.27 16.84 -22.44
CA THR A 223 -6.39 17.03 -23.35
C THR A 223 -5.86 17.20 -24.77
N GLU A 224 -6.51 16.57 -25.74
CA GLU A 224 -6.13 16.75 -27.15
C GLU A 224 -6.44 18.19 -27.55
N ARG A 225 -5.41 18.90 -28.00
CA ARG A 225 -5.52 20.29 -28.42
C ARG A 225 -6.26 20.35 -29.74
N GLN A 226 -7.32 21.15 -29.78
CA GLN A 226 -8.02 21.42 -31.02
C GLN A 226 -7.11 22.23 -31.97
N PRO A 227 -7.03 21.87 -33.27
CA PRO A 227 -6.24 22.62 -34.23
C PRO A 227 -6.66 24.10 -34.22
N ASP A 228 -5.71 25.00 -34.06
CA ASP A 228 -5.99 26.44 -34.14
C ASP A 228 -6.46 26.79 -35.57
N PRO A 229 -7.71 27.26 -35.75
CA PRO A 229 -8.22 27.62 -37.08
C PRO A 229 -7.42 28.72 -37.77
N ARG A 230 -6.61 29.48 -37.01
CA ARG A 230 -5.77 30.58 -37.50
C ARG A 230 -4.31 30.17 -37.73
N ALA A 231 -3.96 28.91 -37.53
CA ALA A 231 -2.60 28.44 -37.74
C ALA A 231 -2.19 28.61 -39.22
N LYS A 232 -1.13 29.38 -39.46
CA LYS A 232 -0.59 29.66 -40.82
C LYS A 232 -0.09 28.40 -41.53
N TYR A 233 0.27 27.35 -40.77
CA TYR A 233 0.73 26.08 -41.30
C TYR A 233 -0.03 24.93 -40.63
N PRO A 234 -0.40 23.88 -41.39
CA PRO A 234 -1.05 22.71 -40.82
C PRO A 234 -0.08 22.01 -39.86
N THR A 235 -0.52 21.79 -38.63
CA THR A 235 0.22 20.95 -37.71
C THR A 235 -0.18 19.51 -37.95
N TYR A 236 0.79 18.66 -38.29
CA TYR A 236 0.57 17.23 -38.45
C TYR A 236 0.73 16.51 -37.11
N GLY A 237 -0.23 15.63 -36.81
CA GLY A 237 -0.25 14.83 -35.58
C GLY A 237 -1.05 15.45 -34.43
N LYS A 238 -1.32 14.62 -33.41
CA LYS A 238 -2.09 15.03 -32.23
C LYS A 238 -1.25 15.94 -31.34
N GLN A 239 -1.78 17.11 -31.01
CA GLN A 239 -1.23 18.00 -30.00
C GLN A 239 -1.94 17.79 -28.66
N TRP A 240 -1.24 18.05 -27.56
CA TRP A 240 -1.74 17.85 -26.21
C TRP A 240 -1.52 19.11 -25.38
N ASP A 241 -2.53 19.51 -24.62
CA ASP A 241 -2.41 20.45 -23.51
C ASP A 241 -2.37 19.65 -22.21
N TYR A 242 -1.39 19.96 -21.36
CA TYR A 242 -1.16 19.26 -20.10
C TYR A 242 -1.67 20.08 -18.92
N HIS A 243 -2.30 19.41 -17.96
CA HIS A 243 -2.88 20.01 -16.78
C HIS A 243 -2.41 19.27 -15.52
N THR A 244 -1.82 20.01 -14.59
CA THR A 244 -1.39 19.52 -13.28
C THR A 244 -2.61 19.20 -12.42
N THR A 245 -2.69 17.98 -11.86
CA THR A 245 -3.88 17.57 -11.09
C THR A 245 -3.78 17.83 -9.60
N GLY A 246 -2.59 18.17 -9.09
CA GLY A 246 -2.30 18.26 -7.67
C GLY A 246 -2.20 16.92 -6.94
N LYS A 247 -2.46 15.79 -7.63
CA LYS A 247 -2.50 14.45 -7.05
C LYS A 247 -1.13 13.80 -7.10
N LEU A 248 -0.55 13.55 -5.94
CA LEU A 248 0.74 12.89 -5.77
C LEU A 248 0.59 11.37 -5.71
N SER A 249 1.61 10.68 -6.19
CA SER A 249 1.81 9.25 -6.03
C SER A 249 3.23 8.97 -5.56
N LEU A 250 3.34 8.15 -4.52
CA LEU A 250 4.61 7.55 -4.08
C LEU A 250 4.67 6.15 -4.63
N TYR A 251 5.77 5.80 -5.28
CA TYR A 251 5.94 4.46 -5.84
C TYR A 251 7.35 3.93 -5.68
N MET A 252 7.45 2.60 -5.74
CA MET A 252 8.68 1.84 -5.79
C MET A 252 8.92 1.35 -7.22
N THR A 253 10.16 1.42 -7.68
CA THR A 253 10.54 0.79 -8.96
C THR A 253 11.08 -0.60 -8.66
N LEU A 254 10.28 -1.63 -8.92
CA LEU A 254 10.60 -3.03 -8.63
C LEU A 254 10.68 -3.85 -9.94
N PRO A 255 11.71 -3.62 -10.77
CA PRO A 255 11.87 -4.38 -11.99
C PRO A 255 12.23 -5.84 -11.62
N TYR A 256 11.84 -6.78 -12.49
CA TYR A 256 12.23 -8.19 -12.41
C TYR A 256 11.62 -9.02 -11.26
N LEU A 257 10.72 -8.46 -10.45
CA LEU A 257 9.90 -9.27 -9.54
C LEU A 257 8.80 -10.00 -10.31
N THR A 258 8.71 -11.31 -10.11
CA THR A 258 7.62 -12.16 -10.58
C THR A 258 6.41 -12.09 -9.66
N THR A 259 6.64 -11.91 -8.36
CA THR A 259 5.60 -11.77 -7.34
C THR A 259 4.94 -10.39 -7.39
N ARG A 260 3.61 -10.36 -7.29
CA ARG A 260 2.84 -9.13 -7.34
C ARG A 260 2.89 -8.39 -6.01
N VAL A 261 3.92 -7.55 -5.84
CA VAL A 261 4.03 -6.63 -4.70
C VAL A 261 3.35 -5.31 -5.05
N ARG A 262 2.58 -4.74 -4.11
CA ARG A 262 2.05 -3.38 -4.28
C ARG A 262 3.22 -2.40 -4.32
N SER A 263 3.30 -1.61 -5.38
CA SER A 263 4.42 -0.69 -5.60
C SER A 263 4.00 0.77 -5.75
N ARG A 264 2.71 1.11 -5.62
CA ARG A 264 2.22 2.48 -5.78
C ARG A 264 1.11 2.82 -4.77
N TRP A 265 1.21 4.02 -4.23
CA TRP A 265 0.26 4.69 -3.35
C TRP A 265 0.01 6.08 -3.90
N SER A 266 -1.25 6.49 -3.95
CA SER A 266 -1.64 7.71 -4.65
C SER A 266 -2.73 8.43 -3.87
N ASP A 267 -2.83 9.74 -4.08
CA ASP A 267 -4.00 10.49 -3.69
C ASP A 267 -5.28 9.88 -4.28
N GLY A 268 -6.24 9.64 -3.39
CA GLY A 268 -7.57 9.21 -3.73
C GLY A 268 -8.60 10.34 -3.57
N ALA A 269 -9.86 10.01 -3.84
CA ALA A 269 -10.95 10.95 -3.61
C ALA A 269 -11.25 11.22 -2.11
N ARG A 270 -10.77 10.34 -1.22
CA ARG A 270 -11.09 10.37 0.23
C ARG A 270 -9.86 10.35 1.14
N HIS A 271 -8.72 9.95 0.62
CA HIS A 271 -7.48 9.76 1.37
C HIS A 271 -6.38 10.46 0.60
N ARG A 272 -5.52 11.16 1.33
CA ARG A 272 -4.32 11.76 0.78
C ARG A 272 -3.16 10.78 0.84
N LEU A 273 -2.11 11.03 0.09
CA LEU A 273 -0.89 10.23 0.08
C LEU A 273 -0.24 10.11 1.46
N GLU A 274 -0.35 11.16 2.28
CA GLU A 274 0.12 11.21 3.66
C GLU A 274 -0.56 10.14 4.53
N ASP A 275 -1.85 9.82 4.27
CA ASP A 275 -2.59 8.78 4.98
C ASP A 275 -2.08 7.36 4.66
N HIS A 276 -1.25 7.23 3.63
CA HIS A 276 -0.74 5.96 3.11
C HIS A 276 0.72 5.69 3.49
N LEU A 277 1.39 6.55 4.25
CA LEU A 277 2.83 6.40 4.53
C LEU A 277 3.15 5.15 5.36
N ASN A 278 2.35 4.81 6.36
CA ASN A 278 2.54 3.55 7.11
C ASN A 278 2.31 2.31 6.24
N ASP A 279 1.30 2.34 5.36
CA ASP A 279 1.03 1.27 4.38
C ASP A 279 2.17 1.15 3.35
N PHE A 280 2.80 2.27 3.00
CA PHE A 280 4.02 2.28 2.20
C PHE A 280 5.22 1.65 2.93
N ILE A 281 5.39 1.91 4.24
CA ILE A 281 6.43 1.25 5.06
C ILE A 281 6.25 -0.28 5.06
N VAL A 282 5.03 -0.77 5.23
CA VAL A 282 4.73 -2.21 5.09
C VAL A 282 5.09 -2.71 3.69
N GLY A 283 4.72 -1.93 2.66
CA GLY A 283 5.06 -2.20 1.27
C GLY A 283 6.56 -2.33 1.01
N LEU A 284 7.40 -1.52 1.68
CA LEU A 284 8.86 -1.64 1.59
C LEU A 284 9.37 -2.98 2.13
N VAL A 285 8.81 -3.47 3.25
CA VAL A 285 9.18 -4.79 3.79
C VAL A 285 8.72 -5.91 2.86
N ALA A 286 7.51 -5.83 2.33
CA ALA A 286 7.02 -6.80 1.34
C ALA A 286 7.88 -6.82 0.07
N ALA A 287 8.32 -5.65 -0.40
CA ALA A 287 9.24 -5.54 -1.52
C ALA A 287 10.62 -6.13 -1.19
N ALA A 288 11.18 -5.84 -0.02
CA ALA A 288 12.46 -6.40 0.41
C ALA A 288 12.42 -7.93 0.48
N GLU A 289 11.37 -8.51 1.08
CA GLU A 289 11.22 -9.97 1.11
C GLU A 289 11.08 -10.58 -0.29
N ALA A 290 10.31 -9.95 -1.19
CA ALA A 290 10.18 -10.43 -2.57
C ALA A 290 11.50 -10.35 -3.36
N ILE A 291 12.28 -9.27 -3.17
CA ILE A 291 13.61 -9.12 -3.78
C ILE A 291 14.56 -10.20 -3.26
N LYS A 292 14.57 -10.41 -1.94
CA LYS A 292 15.39 -11.45 -1.29
C LYS A 292 15.05 -12.84 -1.84
N GLN A 293 13.77 -13.19 -1.93
CA GLN A 293 13.35 -14.48 -2.48
C GLN A 293 13.80 -14.64 -3.94
N LYS A 294 13.61 -13.61 -4.76
CA LYS A 294 14.03 -13.64 -6.16
C LYS A 294 15.54 -13.84 -6.32
N ARG A 295 16.35 -13.18 -5.47
CA ARG A 295 17.81 -13.36 -5.44
C ARG A 295 18.18 -14.80 -5.13
N LEU A 296 17.59 -15.40 -4.10
CA LEU A 296 17.84 -16.79 -3.72
C LEU A 296 17.44 -17.78 -4.82
N GLU A 297 16.31 -17.54 -5.51
CA GLU A 297 15.87 -18.34 -6.65
C GLU A 297 16.85 -18.26 -7.83
N ASP A 298 17.35 -17.08 -8.14
CA ASP A 298 18.30 -16.88 -9.23
C ASP A 298 19.66 -17.53 -8.92
N GLU A 299 20.16 -17.38 -7.69
CA GLU A 299 21.37 -18.08 -7.20
C GLU A 299 21.22 -19.61 -7.22
N ALA A 300 20.03 -20.13 -6.91
CA ALA A 300 19.74 -21.57 -7.00
C ALA A 300 19.75 -22.04 -8.46
N ARG A 301 19.09 -21.29 -9.35
CA ARG A 301 19.02 -21.59 -10.79
C ARG A 301 20.40 -21.56 -11.45
N GLU A 302 21.24 -20.61 -11.06
CA GLU A 302 22.62 -20.51 -11.54
C GLU A 302 23.46 -21.71 -11.08
N ARG A 303 23.37 -22.10 -9.80
CA ARG A 303 24.05 -23.30 -9.28
C ARG A 303 23.63 -24.58 -10.02
N GLU A 304 22.34 -24.73 -10.31
CA GLU A 304 21.83 -25.87 -11.09
C GLU A 304 22.35 -25.85 -12.53
N TRP A 305 22.38 -24.68 -13.18
CA TRP A 305 22.88 -24.52 -14.54
C TRP A 305 24.38 -24.82 -14.63
N GLU A 306 25.18 -24.35 -13.68
CA GLU A 306 26.62 -24.66 -13.60
C GLU A 306 26.86 -26.16 -13.35
N ALA A 307 26.08 -26.78 -12.48
CA ALA A 307 26.17 -28.22 -12.23
C ALA A 307 25.82 -29.05 -13.47
N ARG A 308 24.82 -28.61 -14.26
CA ARG A 308 24.46 -29.24 -15.54
C ARG A 308 25.58 -29.09 -16.57
N ARG A 309 26.14 -27.89 -16.74
CA ARG A 309 27.27 -27.66 -17.66
C ARG A 309 28.51 -28.47 -17.32
N LYS A 310 28.80 -28.73 -16.04
CA LYS A 310 29.96 -29.53 -15.62
C LYS A 310 29.75 -31.05 -15.79
N ARG A 311 28.51 -31.50 -16.02
CA ARG A 311 28.16 -32.92 -16.25
C ARG A 311 28.14 -33.29 -17.74
N GLU A 312 28.04 -32.30 -18.63
CA GLU A 312 28.15 -32.44 -20.09
C GLU A 312 29.62 -32.33 -20.53
#